data_AF-A0A7C5IS23-F1
#
_entry.id   AF-A0A7C5IS23-F1
#
_cell.length_a   1.000
_cell.length_b   1.000
_cell.length_c   1.000
_cell.angle_alpha   90.00
_cell.angle_beta   90.00
_cell.angle_gamma   90.00
#
_symmetry.space_group_name_H-M   'P 1'
#
loop_
_entity.id
_entity.type
_entity.pdbx_description
1 polymer ?
#
loop_
_entity_poly.entity_id
_entity_poly.type
_entity_poly.pdbx_seq_one_letter_code
_entity_poly.pdbx_strand_id
1 'polypeptide(L)'
;MHKTKLLKLYRNLSNLERKHFSDFTASPFFNKKTALVQLCTYLQSTAPQFAPEKLEKQRVFANVMGKAPFDDQQLRLFASDLIQLLNKFLSFQTFSEMGSLPEILLLRNLGNRDLDNHFQYVLRKARQIQN
;
A
#
# COMPACT_ATOMS: atom_id res chain seq x y z
N MET A 1 -14.72 13.80 2.60
CA MET A 1 -13.81 13.09 1.67
C MET A 1 -14.53 12.32 0.54
N HIS A 2 -15.86 12.36 0.46
CA HIS A 2 -16.68 11.54 -0.46
C HIS A 2 -16.35 11.66 -1.97
N LYS A 3 -15.73 12.75 -2.43
CA LYS A 3 -15.33 12.95 -3.84
C LYS A 3 -13.81 13.09 -4.04
N THR A 4 -13.02 12.69 -3.06
CA THR A 4 -11.55 12.83 -3.12
C THR A 4 -10.92 11.80 -4.06
N LYS A 5 -9.75 12.15 -4.63
CA LYS A 5 -8.94 11.24 -5.44
C LYS A 5 -8.59 9.96 -4.66
N LEU A 6 -8.26 10.10 -3.37
CA LEU A 6 -7.96 8.97 -2.48
C LEU A 6 -9.10 7.96 -2.47
N LEU A 7 -10.32 8.41 -2.21
CA LEU A 7 -11.46 7.49 -2.10
C LEU A 7 -11.78 6.81 -3.43
N LYS A 8 -11.64 7.53 -4.56
CA LYS A 8 -11.83 6.94 -5.90
C LYS A 8 -10.84 5.79 -6.13
N LEU A 9 -9.56 6.01 -5.83
CA LEU A 9 -8.53 4.97 -5.99
C LEU A 9 -8.76 3.79 -5.03
N TYR A 10 -9.02 4.08 -3.75
CA TYR A 10 -9.19 3.06 -2.71
C TYR A 10 -10.45 2.18 -2.93
N ARG A 11 -11.51 2.74 -3.51
CA ARG A 11 -12.74 1.99 -3.85
C ARG A 11 -12.50 0.91 -4.90
N ASN A 12 -11.59 1.15 -5.84
CA ASN A 12 -11.27 0.20 -6.92
C ASN A 12 -10.46 -1.02 -6.45
N LEU A 13 -9.88 -0.97 -5.26
CA LEU A 13 -9.23 -2.14 -4.68
C LEU A 13 -10.26 -3.22 -4.35
N SER A 14 -9.92 -4.47 -4.64
CA SER A 14 -10.62 -5.65 -4.11
C SER A 14 -10.51 -5.73 -2.58
N ASN A 15 -11.29 -6.61 -1.97
CA ASN A 15 -11.21 -6.81 -0.51
C ASN A 15 -9.84 -7.35 -0.07
N LEU A 16 -9.22 -8.20 -0.91
CA LEU A 16 -7.89 -8.73 -0.63
C LEU A 16 -6.82 -7.63 -0.75
N GLU A 17 -6.86 -6.83 -1.82
CA GLU A 17 -5.94 -5.69 -1.99
C GLU A 17 -6.09 -4.66 -0.87
N ARG A 18 -7.32 -4.38 -0.41
CA ARG A 18 -7.53 -3.50 0.75
C ARG A 18 -6.85 -4.04 2.01
N LYS A 19 -6.90 -5.36 2.24
CA LYS A 19 -6.22 -6.00 3.37
C LYS A 19 -4.70 -5.87 3.25
N HIS A 20 -4.14 -6.27 2.10
CA HIS A 20 -2.70 -6.17 1.86
C HIS A 20 -2.20 -4.73 1.90
N PHE A 21 -2.98 -3.76 1.42
CA PHE A 21 -2.64 -2.35 1.49
C PHE A 21 -2.66 -1.82 2.94
N SER A 22 -3.55 -2.34 3.78
CA SER A 22 -3.57 -2.06 5.22
C SER A 22 -2.26 -2.55 5.88
N ASP A 23 -1.86 -3.79 5.59
CA ASP A 23 -0.61 -4.37 6.08
C ASP A 23 0.62 -3.58 5.57
N PHE A 24 0.61 -3.20 4.29
CA PHE A 24 1.66 -2.38 3.68
C PHE A 24 1.77 -1.00 4.36
N THR A 25 0.64 -0.36 4.65
CA THR A 25 0.59 0.97 5.29
C THR A 25 1.05 0.91 6.75
N ALA A 26 0.77 -0.20 7.45
CA ALA A 26 1.19 -0.45 8.82
C ALA A 26 2.67 -0.83 8.95
N SER A 27 3.33 -1.24 7.85
CA SER A 27 4.73 -1.63 7.87
C SER A 27 5.66 -0.44 8.11
N PRO A 28 6.50 -0.47 9.16
CA PRO A 28 7.44 0.60 9.48
C PRO A 28 8.52 0.81 8.41
N PHE A 29 8.69 -0.17 7.51
CA PHE A 29 9.59 -0.08 6.37
C PHE A 29 9.08 0.91 5.32
N PHE A 30 7.77 0.93 5.05
CA PHE A 30 7.17 1.81 4.04
C PHE A 30 6.64 3.12 4.62
N ASN A 31 6.19 3.11 5.88
CA ASN A 31 5.58 4.26 6.53
C ASN A 31 5.78 4.21 8.05
N LYS A 32 6.13 5.36 8.66
CA LYS A 32 6.21 5.52 10.12
C LYS A 32 5.11 6.40 10.71
N LYS A 33 4.27 7.02 9.87
CA LYS A 33 3.21 7.95 10.31
C LYS A 33 1.98 7.16 10.75
N THR A 34 1.71 7.15 12.05
CA THR A 34 0.53 6.49 12.65
C THR A 34 -0.78 7.04 12.10
N ALA A 35 -0.85 8.34 11.80
CA ALA A 35 -2.03 8.98 11.20
C ALA A 35 -2.43 8.34 9.85
N LEU A 36 -1.47 7.90 9.03
CA LEU A 36 -1.79 7.24 7.76
C LEU A 36 -2.33 5.83 7.97
N VAL A 37 -1.81 5.12 8.96
CA VAL A 37 -2.34 3.81 9.38
C VAL A 37 -3.79 3.98 9.84
N GLN A 38 -4.06 4.94 10.73
CA GLN A 38 -5.41 5.23 11.22
C GLN A 38 -6.36 5.62 10.09
N LEU A 39 -5.91 6.46 9.14
CA LEU A 39 -6.73 6.84 7.98
C LEU A 39 -7.06 5.62 7.11
N CYS A 40 -6.09 4.75 6.85
CA CYS A 40 -6.30 3.52 6.07
C CYS A 40 -7.27 2.57 6.78
N THR A 41 -7.05 2.30 8.06
CA THR A 41 -7.93 1.45 8.89
C THR A 41 -9.36 2.00 8.93
N TYR A 42 -9.52 3.32 9.10
CA TYR A 42 -10.83 3.94 9.07
C TYR A 42 -11.52 3.74 7.72
N LEU A 43 -10.84 4.00 6.60
CA LEU A 43 -11.39 3.77 5.27
C LEU A 43 -11.78 2.29 5.04
N GLN A 44 -10.97 1.35 5.52
CA GLN A 44 -11.27 -0.08 5.46
C GLN A 44 -12.56 -0.42 6.21
N SER A 45 -12.80 0.16 7.39
CA SER A 45 -14.03 -0.04 8.17
C SER A 45 -15.29 0.53 7.50
N THR A 46 -15.13 1.43 6.53
CA THR A 46 -16.26 1.98 5.76
C THR A 46 -16.59 1.18 4.52
N ALA A 47 -15.72 0.24 4.11
CA ALA A 47 -15.95 -0.61 2.96
C ALA A 47 -16.97 -1.73 3.28
N PRO A 48 -17.72 -2.24 2.28
CA PRO A 48 -17.76 -1.78 0.88
C PRO A 48 -18.74 -0.63 0.63
N GLN A 49 -19.57 -0.23 1.59
CA GLN A 49 -20.65 0.73 1.35
C GLN A 49 -20.15 2.16 1.16
N PHE A 50 -19.07 2.55 1.84
CA PHE A 50 -18.48 3.88 1.80
C PHE A 50 -19.52 4.99 1.97
N ALA A 51 -20.37 4.84 2.99
CA ALA A 51 -21.52 5.70 3.21
C ALA A 51 -21.09 7.18 3.41
N PRO A 52 -21.73 8.16 2.74
CA PRO A 52 -21.30 9.56 2.74
C PRO A 52 -21.10 10.17 4.12
N GLU A 53 -21.98 9.86 5.08
CA GLU A 53 -21.97 10.34 6.46
C GLU A 53 -20.77 9.83 7.26
N LYS A 54 -20.25 8.63 6.93
CA LYS A 54 -18.99 8.12 7.50
C LYS A 54 -17.77 8.79 6.87
N LEU A 55 -17.92 9.40 5.70
CA LEU A 55 -16.82 10.01 4.94
C LEU A 55 -16.81 11.53 5.02
N GLU A 56 -17.60 12.12 5.92
CA GLU A 56 -17.52 13.53 6.27
C GLU A 56 -16.12 13.89 6.78
N LYS A 57 -15.60 15.06 6.37
CA LYS A 57 -14.21 15.43 6.64
C LYS A 57 -13.94 15.53 8.15
N GLN A 58 -14.82 16.16 8.92
CA GLN A 58 -14.65 16.28 10.36
C GLN A 58 -14.63 14.90 11.02
N ARG A 59 -15.54 14.00 10.62
CA ARG A 59 -15.62 12.65 11.17
C ARG A 59 -14.39 11.83 10.85
N VAL A 60 -13.92 11.85 9.60
CA VAL A 60 -12.67 11.18 9.21
C VAL A 60 -11.51 11.73 10.04
N PHE A 61 -11.36 13.05 10.11
CA PHE A 61 -10.27 13.68 10.85
C PHE A 61 -10.30 13.34 12.35
N ALA A 62 -11.47 13.34 12.99
CA ALA A 62 -11.62 12.95 14.38
C ALA A 62 -11.24 11.49 14.63
N ASN A 63 -11.48 10.58 13.68
CA ASN A 63 -11.01 9.19 13.80
C ASN A 63 -9.49 9.08 13.65
N VAL A 64 -8.86 9.95 12.86
CA VAL A 64 -7.41 9.93 12.63
C VAL A 64 -6.63 10.64 13.75
N MET A 65 -7.14 11.77 14.24
CA MET A 65 -6.45 12.69 15.16
C MET A 65 -7.10 12.77 16.55
N GLY A 66 -8.15 11.99 16.80
CA GLY A 66 -8.84 11.96 18.08
C GLY A 66 -9.52 13.29 18.42
N LYS A 67 -9.08 13.93 19.51
CA LYS A 67 -9.65 15.17 20.05
C LYS A 67 -9.06 16.44 19.45
N ALA A 68 -8.15 16.34 18.48
CA ALA A 68 -7.56 17.51 17.84
C ALA A 68 -8.63 18.35 17.11
N PRO A 69 -8.52 19.69 17.11
CA PRO A 69 -9.42 20.54 16.35
C PRO A 69 -9.32 20.20 14.85
N PHE A 70 -10.46 20.25 14.16
CA PHE A 70 -10.51 19.89 12.75
C PHE A 70 -9.60 20.77 11.89
N ASP A 71 -8.66 20.14 11.19
CA ASP A 71 -7.76 20.79 10.24
C ASP A 71 -7.91 20.15 8.84
N ASP A 72 -8.53 20.91 7.94
CA ASP A 72 -8.76 20.47 6.55
C ASP A 72 -7.47 20.41 5.73
N GLN A 73 -6.48 21.27 6.03
CA GLN A 73 -5.18 21.23 5.36
C GLN A 73 -4.41 19.98 5.75
N GLN A 74 -4.36 19.68 7.04
CA GLN A 74 -3.70 18.48 7.54
C GLN A 74 -4.38 17.20 7.01
N LEU A 75 -5.71 17.16 6.95
CA LEU A 75 -6.43 16.05 6.32
C LEU A 75 -6.06 15.85 4.84
N ARG A 76 -5.91 16.95 4.08
CA ARG A 76 -5.46 16.89 2.67
C ARG A 76 -4.04 16.37 2.54
N LEU A 77 -3.15 16.70 3.47
CA LEU A 77 -1.78 16.17 3.51
C LEU A 77 -1.80 14.66 3.77
N PHE A 78 -2.55 14.19 4.78
CA PHE A 78 -2.70 12.76 5.03
C PHE A 78 -3.28 12.02 3.83
N ALA A 79 -4.26 12.61 3.15
CA ALA A 79 -4.84 12.01 1.96
C ALA A 79 -3.83 11.89 0.82
N SER A 80 -3.02 12.93 0.60
CA SER A 80 -1.96 12.94 -0.42
C SER A 80 -0.88 11.90 -0.12
N ASP A 81 -0.43 11.82 1.14
CA ASP A 81 0.57 10.85 1.57
C ASP A 81 0.05 9.40 1.44
N LEU A 82 -1.21 9.15 1.80
CA LEU A 82 -1.81 7.83 1.66
C LEU A 82 -1.98 7.43 0.18
N ILE A 83 -2.26 8.37 -0.72
CA ILE A 83 -2.24 8.11 -2.17
C ILE A 83 -0.82 7.72 -2.62
N GLN A 84 0.23 8.37 -2.12
CA GLN A 84 1.60 7.99 -2.46
C GLN A 84 1.94 6.57 -2.00
N LEU A 85 1.50 6.18 -0.80
CA LEU A 85 1.64 4.81 -0.32
C LEU A 85 0.85 3.83 -1.18
N LEU A 86 -0.37 4.18 -1.57
CA LEU A 86 -1.18 3.34 -2.46
C LEU A 86 -0.50 3.13 -3.81
N ASN A 87 0.07 4.17 -4.41
CA ASN A 87 0.81 4.04 -5.66
C ASN A 87 2.02 3.10 -5.49
N LYS A 88 2.79 3.22 -4.41
CA LYS A 88 3.92 2.33 -4.12
C LYS A 88 3.47 0.88 -3.93
N PHE A 89 2.36 0.67 -3.23
CA PHE A 89 1.75 -0.65 -3.03
C PHE A 89 1.36 -1.29 -4.36
N LEU A 90 0.66 -0.54 -5.23
CA LEU A 90 0.25 -1.02 -6.55
C LEU A 90 1.49 -1.37 -7.41
N SER A 91 2.50 -0.50 -7.43
CA SER A 91 3.76 -0.80 -8.12
C SER A 91 4.46 -2.04 -7.57
N PHE A 92 4.46 -2.24 -6.25
CA PHE A 92 5.05 -3.41 -5.61
C PHE A 92 4.30 -4.70 -5.98
N GLN A 93 2.96 -4.68 -5.98
CA GLN A 93 2.16 -5.82 -6.44
C GLN A 93 2.43 -6.12 -7.91
N THR A 94 2.31 -5.13 -8.79
CA THR A 94 2.55 -5.33 -10.22
C THR A 94 3.96 -5.87 -10.47
N PHE A 95 4.97 -5.33 -9.79
CA PHE A 95 6.34 -5.83 -9.89
C PHE A 95 6.44 -7.31 -9.47
N SER A 96 5.80 -7.68 -8.35
CA SER A 96 5.81 -9.07 -7.85
C SER A 96 5.09 -10.04 -8.80
N GLU A 97 4.20 -9.54 -9.64
CA GLU A 97 3.44 -10.30 -10.63
C GLU A 97 4.07 -10.27 -12.04
N MET A 98 5.16 -9.53 -12.25
CA MET A 98 5.83 -9.38 -13.56
C MET A 98 6.67 -10.60 -13.95
N GLY A 99 6.02 -11.74 -14.17
CA GLY A 99 6.63 -12.95 -14.73
C GLY A 99 7.96 -13.31 -14.05
N SER A 100 9.05 -13.37 -14.83
CA SER A 100 10.40 -13.69 -14.35
C SER A 100 11.27 -12.47 -14.00
N LEU A 101 10.74 -11.25 -14.10
CA LEU A 101 11.53 -10.03 -13.87
C LEU A 101 12.07 -9.93 -12.43
N PRO A 102 11.29 -10.20 -11.37
CA PRO A 102 11.81 -10.21 -10.00
C PRO A 102 12.99 -11.17 -9.81
N GLU A 103 12.91 -12.37 -10.38
CA GLU A 103 13.95 -13.40 -10.32
C GLU A 103 15.22 -12.95 -11.06
N ILE A 104 15.08 -12.34 -12.25
CA ILE A 104 16.21 -11.79 -13.01
C ILE A 104 16.94 -10.73 -12.19
N LEU A 105 16.20 -9.81 -11.54
CA LEU A 105 16.81 -8.77 -10.72
C LEU A 105 17.46 -9.34 -9.45
N LEU A 106 16.87 -10.38 -8.86
CA LEU A 106 17.47 -11.11 -7.75
C LEU A 106 18.79 -11.78 -8.17
N LEU A 107 18.82 -12.50 -9.29
CA LEU A 107 20.02 -13.12 -9.84
C LEU A 107 21.13 -12.08 -10.06
N ARG A 108 20.80 -10.93 -10.66
CA ARG A 108 21.75 -9.82 -10.81
C ARG A 108 22.28 -9.33 -9.45
N ASN A 109 21.41 -9.20 -8.44
CA ASN A 109 21.83 -8.77 -7.11
C ASN A 109 22.77 -9.76 -6.43
N LEU A 110 22.50 -11.07 -6.56
CA LEU A 110 23.31 -12.14 -5.99
C LEU A 110 24.69 -12.23 -6.67
N GLY A 111 24.72 -12.10 -8.01
CA GLY A 111 25.97 -12.05 -8.77
C GLY A 111 26.85 -10.86 -8.37
N ASN A 112 26.26 -9.67 -8.17
CA ASN A 112 26.99 -8.49 -7.70
C ASN A 112 27.51 -8.59 -6.25
N ARG A 113 27.09 -9.60 -5.49
CA ARG A 113 27.49 -9.84 -4.10
C ARG A 113 28.34 -11.11 -3.93
N ASP A 114 28.74 -11.74 -5.04
CA ASP A 114 29.50 -13.00 -5.07
C ASP A 114 28.84 -14.13 -4.26
N LEU A 115 27.49 -14.18 -4.27
CA LEU A 115 26.70 -15.20 -3.56
C LEU A 115 26.39 -16.41 -4.44
N ASP A 116 27.42 -17.03 -5.00
CA ASP A 116 27.35 -18.04 -6.07
C ASP A 116 26.43 -19.23 -5.75
N ASN A 117 26.55 -19.80 -4.55
CA ASN A 117 25.74 -20.95 -4.15
C ASN A 117 24.23 -20.62 -4.19
N HIS A 118 23.85 -19.43 -3.72
CA HIS A 118 22.46 -19.00 -3.73
C HIS A 118 22.00 -18.59 -5.14
N PHE A 119 22.88 -17.96 -5.92
CA PHE A 119 22.64 -17.65 -7.32
C PHE A 119 22.27 -18.90 -8.12
N GLN A 120 23.07 -19.97 -8.01
CA GLN A 120 22.81 -21.23 -8.72
C GLN A 120 21.48 -21.87 -8.29
N TYR A 121 21.15 -21.82 -7.01
CA TYR A 121 19.87 -22.29 -6.50
C TYR A 121 18.68 -21.55 -7.12
N VAL A 122 18.71 -20.21 -7.13
CA VAL A 122 17.65 -19.38 -7.70
C VAL A 122 17.56 -19.57 -9.22
N LEU A 123 18.68 -19.66 -9.92
CA LEU A 123 18.73 -19.86 -11.37
C LEU A 123 18.08 -21.18 -11.78
N ARG A 124 18.35 -22.27 -11.04
CA ARG A 124 17.72 -23.56 -11.29
C ARG A 124 16.20 -23.50 -11.12
N LYS A 125 15.72 -22.83 -10.06
CA LYS A 125 14.27 -22.63 -9.83
C LYS A 125 13.63 -21.82 -10.96
N ALA A 126 14.24 -20.72 -11.37
CA ALA A 126 13.70 -19.86 -12.43
C ALA A 126 13.54 -20.60 -13.77
N ARG A 127 14.49 -21.50 -14.10
CA ARG A 127 14.42 -22.32 -15.32
C ARG A 127 13.30 -23.37 -15.32
N GLN A 128 12.89 -23.87 -14.15
CA GLN A 128 11.82 -24.87 -14.04
C GLN A 128 10.43 -24.28 -14.25
N ILE A 129 10.26 -22.96 -14.06
CA ILE A 129 8.98 -22.26 -14.22
C ILE A 129 8.68 -21.98 -15.72
N GLN A 130 9.69 -22.04 -16.59
CA GLN A 130 9.56 -21.77 -18.02
C GLN A 130 9.25 -23.01 -18.88
N ASN A 131 9.24 -24.21 -18.29
CA ASN A 131 8.85 -25.47 -18.94
C ASN A 131 7.48 -25.93 -18.45
#